data_AF-A0A8T3SLF8-F1
#
_entry.id   AF-A0A8T3SLF8-F1
#
_cell.length_a   1.000
_cell.length_b   1.000
_cell.length_c   1.000
_cell.angle_alpha   90.00
_cell.angle_beta   90.00
_cell.angle_gamma   90.00
#
_symmetry.space_group_name_H-M   'P 1'
#
loop_
_entity.id
_entity.type
_entity.pdbx_description
1 polymer ?
#
loop_
_entity_poly.entity_id
_entity_poly.type
_entity_poly.pdbx_seq_one_letter_code
_entity_poly.pdbx_strand_id
1 'polypeptide(L)' 'MPEARSDKRERQYEHIKDSYKDRDVSTDEAEERAARTVNKERSEEGETKKKR' A
#
# COMPACT_ATOMS: atom_id res chain seq x y z
N MET A 1 15.36 1.68 -7.94
CA MET A 1 14.13 1.24 -7.25
C MET A 1 12.95 1.49 -8.19
N PRO A 2 11.86 0.72 -8.23
CA PRO A 2 10.80 1.00 -9.21
C PRO A 2 10.08 2.30 -8.81
N GLU A 3 10.41 3.41 -9.48
CA GLU A 3 9.96 4.79 -9.22
C GLU A 3 8.50 5.03 -9.69
N ALA A 4 7.62 4.06 -9.44
CA ALA A 4 6.19 4.16 -9.74
C ALA A 4 5.35 4.22 -8.47
N ARG A 5 5.90 4.76 -7.38
CA ARG A 5 5.11 5.17 -6.21
C ARG A 5 4.90 6.67 -6.35
N SER A 6 3.70 7.08 -6.74
CA SER A 6 3.30 8.48 -6.58
C SER A 6 3.38 8.82 -5.08
N ASP A 7 3.81 10.03 -4.71
CA ASP A 7 3.87 10.51 -3.31
C ASP A 7 2.57 10.21 -2.54
N LYS A 8 1.44 10.24 -3.23
CA LYS A 8 0.11 9.87 -2.70
C LYS A 8 0.08 8.44 -2.16
N ARG A 9 0.64 7.47 -2.90
CA ARG A 9 0.63 6.04 -2.55
C ARG A 9 1.60 5.72 -1.42
N GLU A 10 2.68 6.48 -1.30
CA GLU A 10 3.61 6.35 -0.16
C GLU A 10 2.95 6.80 1.14
N ARG A 11 2.30 7.97 1.12
CA ARG A 11 1.53 8.47 2.28
C ARG A 11 0.41 7.53 2.68
N GLN A 12 -0.30 6.95 1.70
CA GLN A 12 -1.38 6.00 1.96
C GLN A 12 -0.86 4.70 2.59
N TYR A 13 0.26 4.19 2.09
CA TYR A 13 0.91 3.01 2.67
C TYR A 13 1.31 3.25 4.14
N GLU A 14 2.00 4.36 4.42
CA GLU A 14 2.42 4.71 5.78
C GLU A 14 1.21 4.88 6.71
N HIS A 15 0.16 5.58 6.27
CA HIS A 15 -1.06 5.77 7.06
C HIS A 15 -1.76 4.45 7.44
N ILE A 16 -1.87 3.52 6.48
CA ILE A 16 -2.50 2.22 6.74
C ILE A 16 -1.61 1.38 7.67
N LYS A 17 -0.29 1.39 7.44
CA LYS A 17 0.68 0.68 8.28
C LYS A 17 0.59 1.16 9.73
N ASP A 18 0.62 2.47 9.96
CA ASP A 18 0.49 3.03 11.31
C ASP A 18 -0.86 2.69 11.95
N SER A 19 -1.97 2.78 11.20
CA SER A 19 -3.29 2.42 11.73
C SER A 19 -3.38 0.95 12.20
N TYR A 20 -2.65 0.03 11.56
CA TYR A 20 -2.57 -1.35 12.02
C TYR A 20 -1.63 -1.52 13.21
N LYS A 21 -0.50 -0.82 13.24
CA LYS A 21 0.39 -0.80 14.42
C LYS A 21 -0.31 -0.28 15.67
N ASP A 22 -1.14 0.76 15.53
CA ASP A 22 -1.99 1.28 16.61
C ASP A 22 -3.01 0.26 17.13
N ARG A 23 -3.33 -0.77 16.34
CA ARG A 23 -4.22 -1.88 16.69
C ARG A 23 -3.46 -3.12 17.19
N ASP A 24 -2.20 -2.94 17.61
CA ASP A 24 -1.32 -4.00 18.13
C ASP A 24 -0.99 -5.08 17.08
N VAL A 25 -1.09 -4.75 15.79
CA VAL A 25 -0.68 -5.65 14.70
C VAL A 25 0.84 -5.58 14.54
N SER A 26 1.47 -6.74 14.35
CA SER A 26 2.91 -6.82 14.09
C SER A 26 3.31 -5.99 12.87
N THR A 27 4.54 -5.46 12.88
CA THR A 27 5.00 -4.59 11.79
C THR A 27 4.95 -5.30 10.44
N ASP A 28 5.39 -6.56 10.36
CA ASP A 28 5.34 -7.36 9.13
C ASP A 28 3.91 -7.53 8.60
N GLU A 29 2.94 -7.84 9.48
CA GLU A 29 1.54 -7.99 9.07
C GLU A 29 0.91 -6.65 8.67
N ALA A 30 1.26 -5.57 9.36
CA ALA A 30 0.81 -4.21 9.01
C ALA A 30 1.34 -3.78 7.64
N GLU A 31 2.60 -4.08 7.33
CA GLU A 31 3.23 -3.79 6.05
C GLU A 31 2.61 -4.58 4.89
N GLU A 32 2.33 -5.86 5.11
CA GLU A 32 1.63 -6.70 4.12
C GLU A 32 0.22 -6.16 3.83
N ARG A 33 -0.54 -5.83 4.88
CA ARG A 33 -1.90 -5.28 4.75
C ARG A 33 -1.90 -3.92 4.05
N ALA A 34 -0.95 -3.05 4.37
CA ALA A 34 -0.80 -1.76 3.71
C ALA A 34 -0.45 -1.92 2.22
N ALA A 35 0.51 -2.79 1.90
CA ALA A 35 0.90 -3.08 0.51
C ALA A 35 -0.27 -3.65 -0.29
N ARG A 36 -1.03 -4.58 0.29
CA ARG A 36 -2.19 -5.21 -0.35
C ARG A 36 -3.29 -4.20 -0.65
N THR A 37 -3.56 -3.29 0.28
CA THR A 37 -4.58 -2.25 0.14
C THR A 37 -4.21 -1.28 -0.97
N VAL A 38 -2.98 -0.75 -0.94
CA VAL A 38 -2.49 0.18 -1.98
C VAL A 38 -2.45 -0.50 -3.35
N ASN A 39 -2.00 -1.75 -3.46
CA ASN A 39 -2.00 -2.48 -4.73
C ASN A 39 -3.41 -2.72 -5.28
N LYS A 40 -4.39 -2.98 -4.40
CA LYS A 40 -5.81 -3.11 -4.78
C LYS A 40 -6.32 -1.80 -5.36
N GLU A 41 -6.11 -0.68 -4.65
CA GLU A 41 -6.54 0.65 -5.11
C GLU A 41 -5.89 1.03 -6.44
N ARG A 42 -4.58 0.80 -6.60
CA ARG A 42 -3.90 1.02 -7.88
C ARG A 42 -4.52 0.20 -9.03
N SER A 43 -4.97 -1.02 -8.74
CA SER A 43 -5.63 -1.86 -9.73
C SER A 43 -7.04 -1.38 -10.06
N GLU A 44 -7.77 -0.84 -9.08
CA GLU A 44 -9.11 -0.27 -9.26
C GLU A 44 -9.04 1.06 -10.02
N GLU A 45 -8.04 1.90 -9.73
CA GLU A 45 -7.79 3.17 -10.42
C GLU A 45 -7.11 3.00 -11.79
N GLY A 46 -6.80 1.76 -12.20
CA GLY A 46 -6.16 1.48 -13.49
C GLY A 46 -4.69 1.95 -13.58
N GLU A 47 -4.06 2.25 -12.44
CA GLU A 47 -2.66 2.65 -12.33
C GLU A 47 -1.70 1.45 -12.46
N THR A 48 -2.21 0.22 -12.42
CA THR A 48 -1.43 -0.97 -12.74
C THR A 48 -1.53 -1.27 -14.23
N LYS A 49 -0.38 -1.32 -14.90
CA LYS A 49 -0.31 -1.86 -16.26
C LYS A 49 -0.72 -3.33 -16.19
N LYS A 50 -1.92 -3.68 -16.66
CA LYS A 50 -2.26 -5.06 -17.03
C LYS A 50 -1.22 -5.51 -18.07
N LYS A 51 -0.21 -6.27 -17.64
CA LYS A 51 0.58 -7.08 -18.58
C LYS A 51 -0.38 -8.13 -19.12
N ARG A 52 -0.88 -7.89 -20.33
CA ARG A 52 -1.50 -8.93 -21.15
C ARG A 52 -0.43 -9.90 -21.63
#